data_AF-A0A2W6U6C4-F1
#
_entry.id   AF-A0A2W6U6C4-F1
#
_cell.length_a   1.000
_cell.length_b   1.000
_cell.length_c   1.000
_cell.angle_alpha   90.00
_cell.angle_beta   90.00
_cell.angle_gamma   90.00
#
_symmetry.space_group_name_H-M   'P 1'
#
loop_
_entity.id
_entity.type
_entity.pdbx_description
1 polymer ?
#
loop_
_entity_poly.entity_id
_entity_poly.type
_entity_poly.pdbx_seq_one_letter_code
_entity_poly.pdbx_strand_id
1 'polypeptide(L)' 'PIEGFRHPAPETGESWSERLTRLFGRLVSGDVVVVADKHALGRTVPEETHAISELRRRGIIVKVLGHTRA' A
#
# COMPACT_ATOMS: atom_id res chain seq x y z
N PRO A 1 -12.84 11.95 -8.02
CA PRO A 1 -12.79 10.71 -7.21
C PRO A 1 -13.31 9.54 -8.05
N ILE A 2 -12.61 8.41 -8.11
CA ILE A 2 -13.12 7.22 -8.79
C ILE A 2 -14.19 6.61 -7.88
N GLU A 3 -15.34 6.24 -8.44
CA GLU A 3 -16.43 5.64 -7.68
C GLU A 3 -15.98 4.33 -7.01
N GLY A 4 -16.27 4.17 -5.72
CA GLY A 4 -15.77 3.05 -4.90
C GLY A 4 -14.32 3.17 -4.41
N PHE A 5 -13.54 4.15 -4.89
CA PHE A 5 -12.17 4.36 -4.42
C PHE A 5 -12.15 5.03 -3.05
N ARG A 6 -12.01 4.22 -2.01
CA ARG A 6 -11.86 4.67 -0.62
C ARG A 6 -10.38 4.94 -0.35
N HIS A 7 -9.97 6.21 -0.37
CA HIS A 7 -8.70 6.57 0.27
C HIS A 7 -8.85 6.33 1.78
N PRO A 8 -8.01 5.48 2.41
CA PRO A 8 -7.95 5.44 3.85
C PRO A 8 -7.44 6.81 4.33
N ALA A 9 -8.35 7.67 4.77
CA ALA A 9 -7.98 8.86 5.52
C ALA A 9 -7.26 8.39 6.81
N PRO A 10 -6.18 9.08 7.22
CA PRO A 10 -5.55 8.79 8.50
C PRO A 10 -6.58 8.96 9.62
N GLU A 11 -6.61 8.01 10.54
CA GLU A 11 -7.32 8.19 11.81
C GLU A 11 -6.46 9.14 12.67
N THR A 12 -7.06 10.07 13.42
CA THR A 12 -6.29 11.07 14.16
C THR A 12 -5.36 10.39 15.17
N GLY A 13 -4.05 10.60 15.04
CA GLY A 13 -3.02 9.98 15.90
C GLY A 13 -2.46 8.65 15.38
N GLU A 14 -2.94 8.13 14.25
CA GLU A 14 -2.42 6.90 13.63
C GLU A 14 -1.02 7.13 13.03
N SER A 15 -0.05 6.34 13.49
CA SER A 15 1.27 6.28 12.87
C SER A 15 1.19 5.69 11.45
N TRP A 16 2.20 5.98 10.63
CA TRP A 16 2.27 5.43 9.28
C TRP A 16 2.21 3.90 9.25
N SER A 17 2.90 3.25 10.19
CA SER A 17 2.93 1.79 10.31
C SER A 17 1.59 1.20 10.74
N GLU A 18 0.85 1.87 11.64
CA GLU A 18 -0.50 1.46 12.02
C GLU A 18 -1.46 1.58 10.82
N ARG A 19 -1.34 2.65 10.04
CA ARG A 19 -2.15 2.86 8.83
C ARG A 19 -1.92 1.78 7.77
N LEU A 20 -0.67 1.40 7.54
CA LEU A 20 -0.34 0.29 6.64
C LEU A 20 -0.86 -1.04 7.17
N THR A 21 -0.71 -1.30 8.47
CA THR A 21 -1.24 -2.52 9.11
C THR A 21 -2.76 -2.63 8.95
N ARG A 22 -3.49 -1.53 9.19
CA ARG A 22 -4.95 -1.48 9.02
C ARG A 22 -5.36 -1.67 7.56
N LEU A 23 -4.65 -1.06 6.61
CA LEU A 23 -4.87 -1.28 5.19
C LEU A 23 -4.70 -2.76 4.83
N PHE A 24 -3.60 -3.38 5.27
CA PHE A 24 -3.30 -4.80 5.00
C PHE A 24 -4.30 -5.74 5.67
N GLY A 25 -4.90 -5.36 6.79
CA GLY A 25 -5.97 -6.12 7.44
C GLY A 25 -7.28 -6.17 6.66
N ARG A 26 -7.48 -5.30 5.66
CA ARG A 26 -8.68 -5.27 4.80
C ARG A 26 -8.49 -5.99 3.46
N LEU A 27 -7.25 -6.26 3.07
CA LEU A 27 -6.93 -6.83 1.76
C LEU A 27 -7.02 -8.34 1.79
N VAL A 28 -7.66 -8.90 0.77
CA VAL A 28 -7.78 -10.34 0.55
C VAL A 28 -7.01 -10.76 -0.70
N SER A 29 -6.80 -12.07 -0.85
CA SER A 29 -6.19 -12.63 -2.05
C SER A 29 -6.96 -12.20 -3.30
N GLY A 30 -6.24 -11.75 -4.33
CA GLY A 30 -6.83 -11.20 -5.57
C GLY A 30 -6.98 -9.69 -5.59
N ASP A 31 -6.88 -9.00 -4.44
CA ASP A 31 -6.92 -7.54 -4.40
C ASP A 31 -5.68 -6.92 -5.06
N VAL A 32 -5.84 -5.68 -5.54
CA VAL A 32 -4.79 -4.91 -6.19
C VAL A 32 -4.48 -3.66 -5.37
N VAL A 33 -3.21 -3.51 -4.97
CA VAL A 33 -2.65 -2.29 -4.40
C VAL A 33 -1.86 -1.57 -5.48
N VAL A 34 -2.34 -0.40 -5.88
CA VAL A 34 -1.64 0.49 -6.82
C VAL A 34 -1.00 1.63 -6.05
N VAL A 35 0.31 1.81 -6.20
CA VAL A 35 1.05 2.92 -5.60
C VAL A 35 1.77 3.72 -6.68
N ALA A 36 1.81 5.04 -6.54
CA ALA A 36 2.56 5.92 -7.44
C ALA A 36 4.07 5.62 -7.37
N ASP A 37 4.56 5.39 -6.15
CA ASP A 37 5.96 5.10 -5.84
C ASP A 37 6.05 4.03 -4.73
N LYS A 38 7.08 3.20 -4.76
CA LYS A 38 7.36 2.21 -3.71
C LYS A 38 7.62 2.85 -2.34
N HIS A 39 8.12 4.09 -2.30
CA HIS A 39 8.29 4.88 -1.09
C HIS A 39 6.95 5.13 -0.37
N ALA A 40 5.81 4.95 -1.05
CA ALA A 40 4.50 4.95 -0.41
C ALA A 40 4.21 3.68 0.41
N LEU A 41 5.15 2.74 0.54
CA LEU A 41 5.02 1.51 1.32
C LEU A 41 6.00 1.43 2.50
N GLY A 42 6.92 2.38 2.66
CA GLY A 42 7.93 2.37 3.72
C GLY A 42 8.80 3.63 3.69
N ARG A 43 9.38 3.99 4.85
CA ARG A 43 10.32 5.12 4.97
C ARG A 43 11.75 4.73 4.59
N THR A 44 12.03 3.43 4.56
CA THR A 44 13.34 2.87 4.24
C THR A 44 13.20 1.72 3.24
N VAL A 45 14.27 1.43 2.49
CA VAL A 45 14.30 0.33 1.51
C VAL A 45 13.97 -1.03 2.15
N PRO A 46 14.45 -1.38 3.36
CA PRO A 46 14.02 -2.61 4.04
C PRO A 46 12.52 -2.64 4.35
N GLU A 47 11.95 -1.53 4.83
CA GLU A 47 10.50 -1.44 5.10
C GLU A 47 9.68 -1.63 3.82
N GLU A 48 10.08 -0.98 2.72
CA GLU A 48 9.44 -1.14 1.41
C GLU A 48 9.47 -2.59 0.93
N THR A 49 10.64 -3.23 1.01
CA THR A 49 10.85 -4.61 0.56
C THR A 49 10.02 -5.59 1.38
N HIS A 50 10.00 -5.39 2.71
CA HIS A 50 9.19 -6.19 3.62
C HIS A 50 7.70 -6.05 3.30
N ALA A 51 7.18 -4.82 3.19
CA ALA A 51 5.78 -4.56 2.88
C ALA A 51 5.34 -5.20 1.54
N ILE A 52 6.13 -5.06 0.48
CA ILE A 52 5.84 -5.68 -0.81
C ILE A 52 5.82 -7.21 -0.71
N SER A 53 6.76 -7.79 0.05
CA SER A 53 6.86 -9.25 0.24
C SER A 53 5.68 -9.81 1.04
N GLU A 54 5.26 -9.12 2.10
CA GLU A 54 4.07 -9.46 2.89
C GLU A 54 2.81 -9.48 2.02
N LEU A 55 2.60 -8.42 1.24
CA LEU A 55 1.45 -8.29 0.34
C LEU A 55 1.40 -9.43 -0.67
N ARG A 56 2.52 -9.68 -1.36
CA ARG A 56 2.61 -10.75 -2.37
C ARG A 56 2.36 -12.13 -1.78
N ARG A 57 2.90 -12.43 -0.59
CA ARG A 57 2.66 -13.72 0.07
C ARG A 57 1.19 -13.94 0.42
N ARG A 58 0.43 -12.87 0.68
CA ARG A 58 -1.03 -12.93 0.94
C ARG A 58 -1.87 -13.02 -0.34
N GLY A 59 -1.25 -13.12 -1.52
CA GLY A 59 -1.95 -13.18 -2.80
C GLY A 59 -2.41 -11.80 -3.32
N ILE A 60 -1.89 -10.72 -2.75
CA ILE A 60 -2.22 -9.34 -3.15
C ILE A 60 -1.28 -8.90 -4.26
N ILE A 61 -1.84 -8.28 -5.29
CA ILE A 61 -1.10 -7.78 -6.45
C ILE A 61 -0.64 -6.36 -6.18
N VAL A 62 0.67 -6.13 -6.14
CA VAL A 62 1.24 -4.79 -5.97
C VAL A 62 1.70 -4.25 -7.32
N LYS A 63 1.10 -3.14 -7.79
CA LYS A 63 1.56 -2.39 -8.96
C LYS A 63 2.14 -1.05 -8.54
N VAL A 64 3.40 -0.84 -8.87
CA VAL A 64 4.06 0.46 -8.73
C VAL A 64 4.00 1.13 -10.09
N LEU A 65 3.33 2.28 -10.18
CA LEU A 65 3.17 2.98 -11.45
C LEU A 65 4.53 3.51 -11.94
N GLY A 66 5.39 3.94 -11.01
CA GLY A 66 6.64 4.61 -11.33
C GLY A 66 6.34 5.97 -11.98
N HIS A 67 7.01 7.03 -11.54
CA HIS A 67 6.95 8.30 -12.27
C HIS A 67 7.69 8.14 -13.61
N THR A 68 7.08 7.50 -14.59
CA THR A 68 7.35 7.83 -15.99
C THR A 68 6.62 9.15 -16.21
N ARG A 69 7.36 10.27 -16.14
CA ARG A 69 6.88 11.51 -16.76
C ARG A 69 6.70 11.19 -18.25
N ALA A 70 5.46 11.15 -18.70
CA ALA A 70 5.13 11.39 -20.10
C ALA A 70 5.37 12.88 -20.39
#